data_AF-A0A7H4ME84-F1
#
_entry.id   AF-A0A7H4ME84-F1
#
_cell.length_a   1.000
_cell.length_b   1.000
_cell.length_c   1.000
_cell.angle_alpha   90.00
_cell.angle_beta   90.00
_cell.angle_gamma   90.00
#
_symmetry.space_group_name_H-M   'P 1'
#
loop_
_entity.id
_entity.type
_entity.pdbx_description
1 polymer ?
#
loop_
_entity_poly.entity_id
_entity_poly.type
_entity_poly.pdbx_seq_one_letter_code
_entity_poly.pdbx_strand_id
1 'polypeptide(L)'
;MAKHPPLLHPVVRTHPVTGKQALFVNEGFTTRIVEVSEKESAALLNFLFAHVTKPEFQVRWRWQPNDVAIWDNRVTQHYANADYLPQRRIMHRATILGDKPYYRAGNACSRLRHQPRAAEKSGCCIARCFPEAAPDAAFPGDRSVGNGEP
;
A
#
# COMPACT_ATOMS: atom_id res chain seq x y z
N MET A 1 7.40 24.73 -0.78
CA MET A 1 7.56 23.42 -0.11
C MET A 1 7.33 23.47 1.41
N ALA A 2 6.56 24.43 1.96
CA ALA A 2 6.48 24.68 3.41
C ALA A 2 5.33 23.97 4.16
N LYS A 3 4.48 23.16 3.49
CA LYS A 3 3.24 22.64 4.12
C LYS A 3 3.36 21.21 4.67
N HIS A 4 4.41 20.46 4.30
CA HIS A 4 4.63 19.08 4.74
C HIS A 4 6.13 18.85 4.97
N PRO A 5 6.63 18.96 6.21
CA PRO A 5 8.03 18.68 6.51
C PRO A 5 8.33 17.18 6.30
N PRO A 6 9.58 16.82 5.96
CA PRO A 6 9.99 15.43 5.90
C PRO A 6 9.82 14.78 7.28
N LEU A 7 9.22 13.59 7.30
CA LEU A 7 8.98 12.82 8.52
C LEU A 7 9.88 11.59 8.54
N LEU A 8 10.38 11.26 9.74
CA LEU A 8 11.14 10.05 9.98
C LEU A 8 10.20 8.93 10.42
N HIS A 9 10.19 7.85 9.65
CA HIS A 9 9.43 6.64 9.94
C HIS A 9 10.37 5.42 9.91
N PRO A 10 10.09 4.39 10.70
CA PRO A 10 10.86 3.17 10.65
C PRO A 10 10.63 2.45 9.32
N VAL A 11 11.70 1.89 8.74
CA VAL A 11 11.64 1.06 7.52
C VAL A 11 10.76 -0.17 7.76
N VAL A 12 10.79 -0.74 8.97
CA VAL A 12 9.91 -1.84 9.37
C VAL A 12 8.91 -1.34 10.40
N ARG A 13 7.62 -1.42 10.07
CA ARG A 13 6.52 -1.08 10.98
C ARG A 13 6.00 -2.35 11.64
N THR A 14 5.71 -2.27 12.95
CA THR A 14 4.93 -3.28 13.66
C THR A 14 3.45 -2.94 13.59
N HIS A 15 2.64 -3.89 13.15
CA HIS A 15 1.19 -3.74 13.10
C HIS A 15 0.63 -3.68 14.53
N PRO A 16 -0.13 -2.63 14.91
CA PRO A 16 -0.54 -2.39 16.29
C PRO A 16 -1.49 -3.48 16.84
N VAL A 17 -2.34 -4.06 15.99
CA VAL A 17 -3.30 -5.12 16.37
C VAL A 17 -2.69 -6.51 16.30
N THR A 18 -2.11 -6.90 15.14
CA THR A 18 -1.62 -8.26 14.92
C THR A 18 -0.20 -8.51 15.42
N GLY A 19 0.57 -7.46 15.74
CA GLY A 19 1.97 -7.57 16.15
C GLY A 19 2.93 -7.98 15.03
N LYS A 20 2.43 -8.26 13.82
CA LYS A 20 3.24 -8.65 12.66
C LYS A 20 4.10 -7.48 12.18
N GLN A 21 5.26 -7.78 11.63
CA GLN A 21 6.13 -6.78 11.02
C GLN A 21 5.81 -6.66 9.52
N ALA A 22 5.82 -5.43 9.03
CA ALA A 22 5.59 -5.11 7.62
C ALA A 22 6.57 -4.04 7.17
N LEU A 23 6.90 -4.08 5.88
CA LEU A 23 7.80 -3.12 5.26
C LEU A 23 7.06 -1.80 5.01
N PHE A 24 7.60 -0.70 5.53
CA PHE A 24 7.02 0.64 5.46
C PHE A 24 7.93 1.57 4.64
N VAL A 25 8.07 1.23 3.36
CA VAL A 25 8.79 2.03 2.36
C VAL A 25 7.91 2.17 1.14
N ASN A 26 7.90 3.33 0.50
CA ASN A 26 7.13 3.55 -0.71
C ASN A 26 7.93 4.42 -1.68
N GLU A 27 8.04 3.99 -2.93
CA GLU A 27 8.83 4.65 -3.97
C GLU A 27 8.43 6.12 -4.19
N GLY A 28 7.15 6.46 -4.02
CA GLY A 28 6.64 7.82 -4.18
C GLY A 28 6.83 8.75 -2.98
N PHE A 29 7.14 8.22 -1.79
CA PHE A 29 7.21 9.01 -0.54
C PHE A 29 8.55 8.90 0.20
N THR A 30 9.25 7.77 0.09
CA THR A 30 10.49 7.51 0.81
C THR A 30 11.67 8.08 0.04
N THR A 31 12.37 9.04 0.64
CA THR A 31 13.50 9.72 0.00
C THR A 31 14.87 9.11 0.35
N ARG A 32 15.08 8.74 1.62
CA ARG A 32 16.38 8.24 2.11
C ARG A 32 16.22 7.42 3.39
N ILE A 33 17.09 6.44 3.59
CA ILE A 33 17.32 5.77 4.87
C ILE A 33 18.36 6.57 5.66
N VAL A 34 17.99 6.96 6.88
CA VAL A 34 18.89 7.69 7.79
C VAL A 34 20.06 6.79 8.24
N GLU A 35 21.16 7.41 8.67
CA GLU A 35 22.34 6.74 9.24
C GLU A 35 23.18 5.88 8.26
N VAL A 36 22.82 5.83 6.98
CA VAL A 36 23.64 5.21 5.92
C VAL A 36 24.03 6.23 4.85
N SER A 37 25.06 5.95 4.05
CA SER A 37 25.42 6.84 2.94
C SER A 37 24.29 6.92 1.90
N GLU A 38 24.26 7.96 1.08
CA GLU A 38 23.24 8.10 0.04
C GLU A 38 23.29 6.95 -0.97
N LYS A 39 24.50 6.50 -1.32
CA LYS A 39 24.70 5.38 -2.24
C LYS A 39 24.17 4.06 -1.66
N GLU A 40 24.44 3.80 -0.39
CA GLU A 40 23.89 2.63 0.32
C GLU A 40 22.38 2.72 0.46
N SER A 41 21.85 3.89 0.83
CA SER A 41 20.42 4.14 0.92
C SER A 41 19.72 3.84 -0.41
N ALA A 42 20.24 4.33 -1.53
CA ALA A 42 19.65 4.11 -2.85
C ALA A 42 19.66 2.62 -3.21
N ALA A 43 20.78 1.92 -2.97
CA ALA A 43 20.87 0.49 -3.24
C ALA A 43 19.87 -0.33 -2.40
N LEU A 44 19.76 -0.02 -1.11
CA LEU A 44 18.81 -0.69 -0.20
C LEU A 44 17.36 -0.39 -0.57
N LEU A 45 17.01 0.86 -0.84
CA LEU A 45 15.65 1.24 -1.23
C LEU A 45 15.25 0.57 -2.54
N ASN A 46 16.13 0.56 -3.55
CA ASN A 46 15.85 -0.11 -4.83
C ASN A 46 15.62 -1.61 -4.64
N PHE A 47 16.40 -2.28 -3.79
CA PHE A 47 16.18 -3.68 -3.45
C PHE A 47 14.83 -3.90 -2.78
N LEU A 48 14.47 -3.06 -1.81
CA LEU A 48 13.20 -3.13 -1.10
C LEU A 48 12.00 -2.86 -2.01
N PHE A 49 12.11 -1.87 -2.90
CA PHE A 49 11.09 -1.56 -3.91
C PHE A 49 10.88 -2.71 -4.87
N ALA A 50 11.97 -3.31 -5.39
CA ALA A 50 11.90 -4.49 -6.23
C ALA A 50 11.27 -5.68 -5.50
N HIS A 51 11.48 -5.81 -4.18
CA HIS A 51 10.87 -6.88 -3.39
C HIS A 51 9.35 -6.69 -3.21
N VAL A 52 8.86 -5.49 -2.88
CA VAL A 52 7.42 -5.25 -2.66
C VAL A 52 6.60 -5.27 -3.95
N THR A 53 7.24 -5.03 -5.10
CA THR A 53 6.62 -5.02 -6.42
C THR A 53 6.62 -6.40 -7.09
N LYS A 54 7.01 -7.45 -6.38
CA LYS A 54 6.91 -8.83 -6.88
C LYS A 54 5.43 -9.24 -7.08
N PRO A 55 5.07 -9.90 -8.21
CA PRO A 55 3.69 -10.32 -8.48
C PRO A 55 3.06 -11.19 -7.40
N GLU A 56 3.86 -11.96 -6.67
CA GLU A 56 3.44 -12.84 -5.58
C GLU A 56 2.82 -12.09 -4.39
N PHE A 57 3.09 -10.79 -4.27
CA PHE A 57 2.53 -9.92 -3.23
C PHE A 57 1.44 -8.98 -3.75
N GLN A 58 1.05 -9.13 -5.01
CA GLN A 58 0.10 -8.23 -5.67
C GLN A 58 -1.25 -8.88 -5.93
N VAL A 59 -2.29 -8.08 -5.79
CA VAL A 59 -3.63 -8.38 -6.29
C VAL A 59 -4.02 -7.27 -7.23
N ARG A 60 -4.32 -7.61 -8.49
CA ARG A 60 -4.86 -6.67 -9.48
C ARG A 60 -6.36 -6.85 -9.57
N TRP A 61 -7.09 -5.82 -9.15
CA TRP A 61 -8.56 -5.81 -9.20
C TRP A 61 -9.07 -5.12 -10.47
N ARG A 62 -9.97 -5.79 -11.20
CA ARG A 62 -10.74 -5.19 -12.30
C ARG A 62 -12.06 -4.70 -11.72
N TRP A 63 -12.30 -3.40 -11.79
CA TRP A 63 -13.43 -2.77 -11.10
C TRP A 63 -14.71 -2.95 -11.89
N GLN A 64 -15.78 -3.39 -11.22
CA GLN A 64 -17.13 -3.37 -11.75
C GLN A 64 -17.98 -2.31 -11.04
N PRO A 65 -19.06 -1.83 -11.67
CA PRO A 65 -20.00 -0.93 -11.02
C PRO A 65 -20.49 -1.48 -9.67
N ASN A 66 -20.44 -0.65 -8.63
CA ASN A 66 -20.79 -0.97 -7.24
C ASN A 66 -19.78 -1.82 -6.45
N ASP A 67 -18.64 -2.18 -7.04
CA ASP A 67 -17.56 -2.81 -6.29
C ASP A 67 -17.04 -1.88 -5.18
N VAL A 68 -16.71 -2.49 -4.05
CA VAL A 68 -16.07 -1.83 -2.91
C VAL A 68 -14.82 -2.62 -2.53
N ALA A 69 -13.68 -1.95 -2.51
CA ALA A 69 -12.45 -2.51 -1.97
C ALA A 69 -12.12 -1.86 -0.63
N ILE A 70 -11.69 -2.69 0.31
CA ILE A 70 -11.22 -2.28 1.63
C ILE A 70 -9.80 -2.82 1.78
N TRP A 71 -8.86 -1.96 2.15
CA TRP A 71 -7.49 -2.38 2.42
C TRP A 71 -6.91 -1.71 3.66
N ASP A 72 -5.93 -2.38 4.27
CA ASP A 72 -5.22 -1.88 5.44
C ASP A 72 -3.95 -1.11 5.02
N ASN A 73 -4.02 0.22 5.05
CA ASN A 73 -2.93 1.09 4.62
C ASN A 73 -1.69 1.03 5.53
N ARG A 74 -1.75 0.30 6.65
CA ARG A 74 -0.57 0.06 7.52
C ARG A 74 0.37 -0.98 6.93
N VAL A 75 -0.13 -1.86 6.05
CA VAL A 75 0.61 -3.03 5.54
C VAL A 75 0.52 -3.21 4.03
N THR A 76 -0.29 -2.40 3.33
CA THR A 76 -0.46 -2.50 1.87
C THR A 76 0.02 -1.25 1.16
N GLN A 77 0.58 -1.43 -0.02
CA GLN A 77 0.78 -0.38 -1.00
C GLN A 77 -0.20 -0.57 -2.16
N HIS A 78 -0.61 0.52 -2.80
CA HIS A 78 -1.52 0.48 -3.94
C HIS A 78 -1.15 1.55 -4.95
N TYR A 79 -1.39 1.27 -6.22
CA TYR A 79 -1.23 2.22 -7.31
C TYR A 79 -2.44 2.13 -8.25
N ALA A 80 -2.76 3.23 -8.93
CA ALA A 80 -3.79 3.25 -9.95
C ALA A 80 -3.12 3.03 -11.32
N ASN A 81 -3.56 2.01 -12.07
CA ASN A 81 -3.15 1.86 -13.46
C ASN A 81 -3.92 2.86 -14.34
N ALA A 82 -3.23 3.49 -15.29
CA ALA A 82 -3.80 4.48 -16.21
C ALA A 82 -4.16 3.87 -17.58
N ASP A 83 -4.55 2.60 -17.59
CA ASP A 83 -4.87 1.79 -18.78
C ASP A 83 -6.26 2.04 -19.38
N TYR A 84 -7.02 3.00 -18.82
CA TYR A 84 -8.40 3.29 -19.23
C TYR A 84 -8.53 4.54 -20.11
N LEU A 85 -7.43 5.23 -20.45
CA LEU A 85 -7.52 6.43 -21.31
C LEU A 85 -8.04 6.07 -22.72
N PRO A 86 -8.92 6.90 -23.33
CA PRO A 86 -9.40 8.22 -22.88
C PRO A 86 -10.69 8.18 -22.01
N GLN A 87 -11.11 7.00 -21.55
CA GLN A 87 -12.34 6.85 -20.76
C GLN A 87 -12.22 7.54 -19.39
N ARG A 88 -13.37 7.92 -18.82
CA ARG A 88 -13.45 8.56 -17.50
C ARG A 88 -13.64 7.51 -16.40
N ARG A 89 -12.87 7.65 -15.31
CA ARG A 89 -12.98 6.82 -14.10
C ARG A 89 -13.22 7.70 -12.87
N ILE A 90 -14.26 7.40 -12.10
CA ILE A 90 -14.62 8.12 -10.87
C ILE A 90 -14.70 7.13 -9.71
N MET A 91 -14.00 7.43 -8.61
CA MET A 91 -13.95 6.62 -7.41
C MET A 91 -14.19 7.50 -6.19
N HIS A 92 -15.00 7.03 -5.23
CA HIS A 92 -15.09 7.66 -3.92
C HIS A 92 -14.18 6.94 -2.93
N ARG A 93 -13.36 7.68 -2.20
CA ARG A 93 -12.44 7.14 -1.19
C ARG A 93 -12.70 7.74 0.19
N ALA A 94 -12.84 6.87 1.18
CA ALA A 94 -12.81 7.22 2.59
C ALA A 94 -11.55 6.64 3.25
N THR A 95 -10.91 7.39 4.12
CA THR A 95 -9.71 6.96 4.85
C THR A 95 -9.92 7.12 6.34
N ILE A 96 -9.71 6.04 7.07
CA ILE A 96 -9.75 6.01 8.54
C ILE A 96 -8.39 6.48 9.06
N LEU A 97 -8.41 7.34 10.08
CA LEU A 97 -7.18 7.78 10.75
C LEU A 97 -6.50 6.59 11.41
N GLY A 98 -5.20 6.49 11.17
CA GLY A 98 -4.30 5.50 11.74
C GLY A 98 -3.45 6.06 12.88
N ASP A 99 -2.67 5.17 13.44
CA ASP A 99 -1.69 5.39 14.51
C ASP A 99 -0.29 5.68 13.95
N LYS A 100 0.52 6.41 14.74
CA LYS A 100 1.94 6.66 14.45
C LYS A 100 2.71 5.35 14.27
N PRO A 101 3.44 5.16 13.16
CA PRO A 101 4.28 3.98 12.93
C PRO A 101 5.36 3.82 14.00
N TYR A 102 5.53 2.60 14.51
CA TYR A 102 6.62 2.22 15.41
C TYR A 102 7.19 0.85 15.04
N TYR A 103 8.43 0.61 15.47
CA TYR A 103 9.10 -0.68 15.35
C TYR A 103 9.26 -1.32 16.72
N ARG A 104 8.83 -2.58 16.86
CA ARG A 104 9.11 -3.44 18.02
C ARG A 104 10.14 -4.49 17.62
N ALA A 105 11.35 -4.39 18.18
CA ALA A 105 12.39 -5.41 18.02
C ALA A 105 11.92 -6.75 18.61
N GLY A 106 12.13 -7.84 17.86
CA GLY A 106 11.56 -9.16 18.15
C GLY A 106 11.97 -9.81 19.48
N ASN A 107 12.95 -9.25 20.23
CA ASN A 107 13.57 -9.94 21.36
C ASN A 107 13.64 -9.08 22.65
N ALA A 108 12.75 -8.10 22.84
CA ALA A 108 12.68 -7.36 24.11
C ALA A 108 11.42 -7.74 24.90
N CYS A 109 11.62 -8.54 25.95
CA CYS A 109 10.74 -8.53 27.11
C CYS A 109 10.85 -7.13 27.74
N SER A 110 9.98 -6.20 27.32
CA SER A 110 9.88 -4.91 27.97
C SER A 110 8.42 -4.47 28.05
N ARG A 111 8.01 -4.20 29.29
CA ARG A 111 6.71 -3.68 29.72
C ARG A 111 6.12 -2.71 28.71
N LEU A 112 4.85 -2.96 28.37
CA LEU A 112 3.94 -2.04 27.70
C LEU A 112 4.04 -0.64 28.36
N ARG A 113 4.78 0.27 27.72
CA ARG A 113 4.55 1.70 27.91
C ARG A 113 3.77 2.16 26.68
N HIS A 114 2.48 2.43 26.89
CA HIS A 114 1.66 3.15 25.92
C HIS A 114 2.37 4.48 25.60
N GLN A 115 2.89 4.61 24.38
CA GLN A 115 3.25 5.92 23.84
C GLN A 115 1.97 6.63 23.39
N PRO A 116 1.87 7.96 23.58
CA PRO A 116 0.71 8.73 23.16
C PRO A 116 0.54 8.67 21.63
N ARG A 117 -0.69 8.41 21.18
CA ARG A 117 -1.04 8.17 19.77
C ARG A 117 -1.15 9.52 19.04
N ALA A 118 -0.12 9.90 18.30
CA ALA A 118 -0.30 10.87 17.23
C ALA A 118 -1.06 10.17 16.08
N ALA A 119 -2.12 10.80 15.59
CA ALA A 119 -2.94 10.27 14.50
C ALA A 119 -2.32 10.65 13.15
N GLU A 120 -2.08 9.67 12.29
CA GLU A 120 -1.63 9.86 10.91
C GLU A 120 -2.64 9.23 9.96
N LYS A 121 -2.75 9.69 8.71
CA LYS A 121 -3.65 9.10 7.70
C LYS A 121 -3.12 7.76 7.17
N SER A 122 -2.84 6.80 8.06
CA SER A 122 -2.24 5.50 7.74
C SER A 122 -3.12 4.31 8.12
N GLY A 123 -4.41 4.52 8.42
CA GLY A 123 -5.34 3.47 8.86
C GLY A 123 -5.91 2.62 7.72
N CYS A 124 -7.20 2.34 7.74
CA CYS A 124 -7.86 1.58 6.67
C CYS A 124 -8.42 2.53 5.59
N CYS A 125 -8.32 2.12 4.33
CA CYS A 125 -8.87 2.86 3.19
C CYS A 125 -9.99 2.04 2.54
N ILE A 126 -11.04 2.73 2.13
CA ILE A 126 -12.21 2.16 1.45
C ILE A 126 -12.38 2.92 0.14
N ALA A 127 -12.49 2.21 -0.98
CA ALA A 127 -12.81 2.80 -2.27
C ALA A 127 -14.00 2.11 -2.93
N ARG A 128 -14.89 2.90 -3.55
CA ARG A 128 -16.07 2.42 -4.28
C ARG A 128 -16.05 2.89 -5.72
N CYS A 129 -16.36 1.98 -6.66
CA CYS A 129 -16.55 2.26 -8.07
C CYS A 129 -18.02 2.58 -8.37
N PHE A 130 -18.27 3.61 -9.20
CA PHE A 130 -19.62 4.06 -9.56
C PHE A 130 -19.97 3.74 -11.02
N PRO A 131 -21.26 3.58 -11.34
CA PRO A 131 -21.71 3.15 -12.67
C PRO A 131 -21.47 4.16 -13.80
N GLU A 132 -21.20 5.43 -13.50
CA GLU A 132 -20.83 6.43 -14.51
C GLU A 132 -19.38 6.28 -15.04
N ALA A 133 -18.61 5.34 -14.47
CA ALA A 133 -17.36 4.89 -15.05
C ALA A 133 -17.66 3.82 -16.10
N ALA A 134 -17.13 3.98 -17.31
CA ALA A 134 -17.30 3.03 -18.40
C ALA A 134 -17.05 1.59 -17.89
N PRO A 135 -17.93 0.60 -18.23
CA PRO A 135 -17.55 -0.79 -18.05
C PRO A 135 -16.25 -0.99 -18.82
N ASP A 136 -15.23 -1.53 -18.15
CA ASP A 136 -13.92 -1.76 -18.73
C ASP A 136 -14.03 -2.21 -20.19
N ALA A 137 -13.31 -1.52 -21.07
CA ALA A 137 -13.12 -1.94 -22.43
C ALA A 137 -12.71 -3.42 -22.42
N ALA A 138 -13.64 -4.28 -22.85
CA ALA A 138 -13.41 -5.69 -22.99
C ALA A 138 -12.26 -5.88 -23.99
N PHE A 139 -11.12 -6.38 -23.53
CA PHE A 139 -10.16 -6.99 -24.44
C PHE A 139 -10.76 -8.33 -24.91
N PRO A 140 -10.93 -8.55 -26.23
CA PRO A 140 -11.27 -9.86 -26.74
C PRO A 140 -10.00 -10.71 -26.69
N GLY A 141 -9.84 -11.53 -25.65
CA GLY A 141 -8.67 -12.41 -25.59
C GLY A 141 -8.34 -12.95 -24.22
N ASP A 142 -9.29 -13.63 -23.57
CA ASP A 142 -8.93 -14.75 -22.69
C ASP A 142 -10.10 -15.74 -22.61
N ARG A 143 -10.33 -16.45 -23.72
CA ARG A 143 -10.88 -17.81 -23.66
C ARG A 143 -9.68 -18.74 -23.70
N SER A 144 -9.26 -19.32 -22.58
CA SER A 144 -8.95 -20.75 -22.45
C SER A 144 -8.20 -21.05 -21.15
N VAL A 145 -8.92 -21.52 -20.14
CA VAL A 145 -8.57 -22.78 -19.46
C VAL A 145 -9.89 -23.52 -19.21
N GLY A 146 -10.44 -24.09 -20.27
CA GLY A 146 -11.35 -25.21 -20.12
C GLY A 146 -10.49 -26.43 -19.82
N ASN A 147 -10.61 -26.96 -18.60
CA ASN A 147 -10.10 -28.29 -18.30
C ASN A 147 -10.90 -29.30 -19.14
N GLY A 148 -10.23 -30.05 -20.01
CA GLY A 148 -10.67 -31.40 -20.40
C GLY A 148 -10.70 -32.28 -19.15
N GLU A 149 -11.45 -33.37 -19.05
CA GLU A 149 -11.90 -34.40 -20.00
C GLU A 149 -13.11 -35.14 -19.35
N PRO A 150 -13.67 -36.22 -19.91
CA PRO A 150 -13.71 -36.69 -21.30
C PRO A 150 -15.10 -36.56 -21.96
#